data_AF-A0A1V6RW45-F1
#
_entry.id   AF-A0A1V6RW45-F1
#
_cell.length_a   1.000
_cell.length_b   1.000
_cell.length_c   1.000
_cell.angle_alpha   90.00
_cell.angle_beta   90.00
_cell.angle_gamma   90.00
#
_symmetry.space_group_name_H-M   'P 1'
#
loop_
_entity.id
_entity.type
_entity.pdbx_description
1 polymer ?
#
loop_
_entity_poly.entity_id
_entity_poly.type
_entity_poly.pdbx_seq_one_letter_code
_entity_poly.pdbx_strand_id
1 'polypeptide(L)'
;MGLLAHNFPIGSHRRPDHTDEPSSELAVEEMGEIFPEYRLPSTICGTGFSNEHMTKSSSASWDMLLHSLATDSERANVASIMAAENLGFRDIIKYGIILMGSAIDSESFERALCAPLKSWTEYLAETLGDLDIGAVCSVGMRFLASLQGPADDPFKISRSLTRTRQLLDPPVHSTFPTTPWLTFAPACVINAHLLSIPLADIMNPNTRSSFSCVSSPVVLASSLSPTWEQLTIPHYRYIDTLPWPSVRSRLIISLHSNPPMIDHGEFANDLVNNGVRCWISSPGSWPGADAPWHARCWEVMPWFSDRWRLIFQSYIIDANPLYRYQES
;
A
#
# COMPACT_ATOMS: atom_id res chain seq x y z
N MET A 1 69.87 4.34 32.43
CA MET A 1 68.60 4.72 31.76
C MET A 1 68.95 5.02 30.30
N GLY A 2 69.06 4.10 29.34
CA GLY A 2 68.29 2.89 29.04
C GLY A 2 66.86 3.26 28.60
N LEU A 3 66.38 3.05 27.37
CA LEU A 3 66.93 2.71 26.05
C LEU A 3 65.74 2.79 25.06
N LEU A 4 66.04 2.97 23.77
CA LEU A 4 65.27 2.50 22.59
C LEU A 4 64.09 3.33 22.05
N ALA A 5 64.40 4.05 20.98
CA ALA A 5 63.59 4.02 19.76
C ALA A 5 63.81 2.68 19.04
N HIS A 6 62.74 2.05 18.51
CA HIS A 6 62.79 1.17 17.34
C HIS A 6 61.41 0.83 16.76
N ASN A 7 61.34 0.99 15.44
CA ASN A 7 60.74 0.11 14.42
C ASN A 7 59.22 -0.09 14.32
N PHE A 8 58.70 0.43 13.20
CA PHE A 8 57.62 -0.14 12.40
C PHE A 8 57.89 -1.59 11.99
N PRO A 9 56.84 -2.42 11.90
CA PRO A 9 56.74 -3.46 10.89
C PRO A 9 55.64 -3.14 9.88
N ILE A 10 56.01 -3.22 8.61
CA ILE A 10 55.12 -3.35 7.46
C ILE A 10 54.56 -4.78 7.51
N GLY A 11 53.23 -4.89 7.64
CA GLY A 11 52.48 -6.14 7.56
C GLY A 11 51.47 -6.08 6.40
N SER A 12 51.72 -6.93 5.41
CA SER A 12 50.96 -7.10 4.16
C SER A 12 49.57 -7.73 4.35
N HIS A 13 48.63 -7.31 3.49
CA HIS A 13 47.47 -8.04 2.95
C HIS A 13 46.62 -8.95 3.85
N ARG A 14 45.35 -8.58 4.02
CA ARG A 14 44.20 -9.37 3.54
C ARG A 14 42.98 -8.46 3.32
N ARG A 15 42.43 -8.50 2.11
CA ARG A 15 41.07 -8.03 1.80
C ARG A 15 40.07 -8.92 2.56
N PRO A 16 38.99 -8.40 3.14
CA PRO A 16 37.77 -9.18 3.27
C PRO A 16 37.10 -9.18 1.90
N ASP A 17 37.35 -10.24 1.14
CA ASP A 17 36.50 -10.66 0.04
C ASP A 17 35.61 -11.75 0.64
N HIS A 18 34.32 -11.43 0.79
CA HIS A 18 33.16 -12.33 0.83
C HIS A 18 31.97 -11.45 1.21
N THR A 19 31.25 -11.03 0.19
CA THR A 19 29.83 -10.70 0.26
C THR A 19 29.10 -11.92 0.78
N ASP A 20 28.80 -11.95 2.08
CA ASP A 20 27.73 -12.80 2.59
C ASP A 20 26.42 -12.24 2.03
N GLU A 21 25.93 -12.83 0.94
CA GLU A 21 24.51 -12.69 0.58
C GLU A 21 23.70 -13.20 1.78
N PRO A 22 22.67 -12.45 2.25
CA PRO A 22 21.84 -12.92 3.34
C PRO A 22 21.19 -14.25 2.93
N SER A 23 21.43 -15.30 3.74
CA SER A 23 20.90 -16.63 3.47
C SER A 23 19.37 -16.62 3.46
N SER A 24 18.77 -17.43 2.60
CA SER A 24 17.32 -17.63 2.53
C SER A 24 16.66 -18.03 3.86
N GLU A 25 17.43 -18.54 4.83
CA GLU A 25 16.97 -18.85 6.19
C GLU A 25 16.67 -17.60 7.01
N LEU A 26 17.51 -16.55 6.92
CA LEU A 26 17.29 -15.28 7.62
C LEU A 26 16.02 -14.57 7.12
N ALA A 27 15.78 -14.64 5.82
CA ALA A 27 14.58 -14.08 5.18
C ALA A 27 13.27 -14.75 5.67
N VAL A 28 13.31 -16.06 5.96
CA VAL A 28 12.15 -16.82 6.45
C VAL A 28 11.90 -16.59 7.93
N GLU A 29 12.97 -16.45 8.74
CA GLU A 29 12.84 -16.07 10.15
C GLU A 29 12.24 -14.66 10.30
N GLU A 30 12.70 -13.69 9.50
CA GLU A 30 12.17 -12.32 9.50
C GLU A 30 10.66 -12.28 9.16
N MET A 31 10.17 -13.16 8.26
CA MET A 31 8.74 -13.28 7.96
C MET A 31 7.92 -13.89 9.09
N GLY A 32 8.47 -14.87 9.82
CA GLY A 32 7.81 -15.48 10.97
C GLY A 32 7.63 -14.51 12.15
N GLU A 33 8.53 -13.54 12.29
CA GLU A 33 8.42 -12.46 13.29
C GLU A 33 7.39 -11.38 12.88
N ILE A 34 7.23 -11.12 11.58
CA ILE A 34 6.31 -10.08 11.07
C ILE A 34 4.84 -10.51 11.16
N PHE A 35 4.54 -11.80 10.97
CA PHE A 35 3.17 -12.33 10.99
C PHE A 35 3.01 -13.48 12.01
N PRO A 36 3.20 -13.23 13.31
CA PRO A 36 3.21 -14.30 14.32
C PRO A 36 1.86 -15.01 14.47
N GLU A 37 0.76 -14.36 14.08
CA GLU A 37 -0.60 -14.92 14.12
C GLU A 37 -0.96 -15.74 12.88
N TYR A 38 -0.16 -15.68 11.81
CA TYR A 38 -0.44 -16.35 10.54
C TYR A 38 0.48 -17.56 10.35
N ARG A 39 -0.10 -18.74 10.12
CA ARG A 39 0.68 -19.95 9.89
C ARG A 39 1.15 -20.01 8.43
N LEU A 40 2.46 -19.93 8.21
CA LEU A 40 3.07 -20.14 6.89
C LEU A 40 2.78 -21.56 6.38
N PRO A 41 2.27 -21.74 5.14
CA PRO A 41 2.18 -23.06 4.53
C PRO A 41 3.58 -23.65 4.32
N SER A 42 3.76 -24.94 4.62
CA SER A 42 5.03 -25.67 4.47
C SER A 42 5.49 -25.89 3.02
N THR A 43 4.89 -25.22 2.03
CA THR A 43 5.04 -25.56 0.60
C THR A 43 5.38 -24.36 -0.29
N ILE A 44 5.79 -23.22 0.26
CA ILE A 44 6.13 -22.01 -0.54
C ILE A 44 7.31 -22.27 -1.51
N CYS A 45 8.12 -23.30 -1.28
CA CYS A 45 9.27 -23.66 -2.13
C CYS A 45 8.93 -24.56 -3.35
N GLY A 46 7.65 -24.89 -3.60
CA GLY A 46 7.31 -26.04 -4.47
C GLY A 46 6.65 -25.79 -5.83
N THR A 47 6.09 -24.61 -6.12
CA THR A 47 5.34 -24.44 -7.37
C THR A 47 6.23 -23.87 -8.46
N GLY A 48 6.76 -24.73 -9.32
CA GLY A 48 7.35 -24.33 -10.59
C GLY A 48 6.33 -23.53 -11.40
N PHE A 49 6.55 -22.21 -11.49
CA PHE A 49 5.82 -21.35 -12.39
C PHE A 49 6.34 -21.56 -13.80
N SER A 50 5.46 -21.95 -14.72
CA SER A 50 5.73 -21.88 -16.15
C SER A 50 5.79 -20.42 -16.58
N ASN A 51 7.02 -19.89 -16.74
CA ASN A 51 7.30 -18.62 -17.40
C ASN A 51 6.99 -18.74 -18.90
N GLU A 52 5.72 -18.65 -19.28
CA GLU A 52 5.35 -18.44 -20.68
C GLU A 52 5.00 -16.96 -20.91
N HIS A 53 5.93 -16.28 -21.57
CA HIS A 53 5.75 -14.99 -22.27
C HIS A 53 5.33 -13.74 -21.48
N MET A 54 5.85 -13.50 -20.28
CA MET A 54 5.93 -12.13 -19.74
C MET A 54 7.29 -11.51 -20.10
N THR A 55 7.26 -10.44 -20.88
CA THR A 55 8.44 -9.58 -21.07
C THR A 55 8.81 -8.99 -19.72
N LYS A 56 10.09 -9.12 -19.34
CA LYS A 56 10.64 -8.53 -18.11
C LYS A 56 10.18 -7.08 -17.96
N SER A 57 9.51 -6.76 -16.85
CA SER A 57 9.02 -5.41 -16.59
C SER A 57 9.89 -4.73 -15.53
N SER A 58 10.40 -3.55 -15.86
CA SER A 58 11.11 -2.69 -14.90
C SER A 58 10.17 -1.87 -14.01
N SER A 59 8.84 -1.95 -14.23
CA SER A 59 7.87 -1.17 -13.47
C SER A 59 6.65 -2.01 -13.06
N ALA A 60 6.09 -1.70 -11.89
CA ALA A 60 4.85 -2.32 -11.44
C ALA A 60 3.63 -1.61 -12.03
N SER A 61 2.55 -2.37 -12.23
CA SER A 61 1.22 -1.81 -12.37
C SER A 61 0.21 -2.53 -11.49
N TRP A 62 -0.81 -1.80 -11.07
CA TRP A 62 -1.96 -2.28 -10.32
C TRP A 62 -2.65 -3.41 -11.07
N ASP A 63 -2.79 -3.25 -12.38
CA ASP A 63 -3.34 -4.30 -13.23
C ASP A 63 -2.49 -5.57 -13.17
N MET A 64 -1.17 -5.50 -13.32
CA MET A 64 -0.29 -6.69 -13.22
C MET A 64 -0.51 -7.45 -11.90
N LEU A 65 -0.65 -6.70 -10.81
CA LEU A 65 -0.78 -7.27 -9.47
C LEU A 65 -2.14 -7.92 -9.25
N LEU A 66 -3.23 -7.32 -9.72
CA LEU A 66 -4.55 -7.91 -9.60
C LEU A 66 -4.76 -9.14 -10.50
N HIS A 67 -4.08 -9.21 -11.66
CA HIS A 67 -4.14 -10.39 -12.53
C HIS A 67 -3.44 -11.63 -11.94
N SER A 68 -2.61 -11.47 -10.90
CA SER A 68 -1.96 -12.59 -10.22
C SER A 68 -2.93 -13.42 -9.35
N LEU A 69 -4.09 -12.85 -9.00
CA LEU A 69 -5.13 -13.46 -8.18
C LEU A 69 -6.22 -14.06 -9.09
N ALA A 70 -6.39 -15.38 -9.06
CA ALA A 70 -7.26 -16.09 -9.99
C ALA A 70 -8.73 -16.07 -9.56
N THR A 71 -8.99 -16.15 -8.25
CA THR A 71 -10.34 -16.35 -7.70
C THR A 71 -10.84 -15.18 -6.86
N ASP A 72 -12.16 -15.05 -6.75
CA ASP A 72 -12.78 -14.07 -5.84
C ASP A 72 -12.43 -14.35 -4.38
N SER A 73 -12.24 -15.62 -4.01
CA SER A 73 -11.80 -16.01 -2.67
C SER A 73 -10.40 -15.50 -2.36
N GLU A 74 -9.44 -15.64 -3.29
CA GLU A 74 -8.08 -15.10 -3.12
C GLU A 74 -8.11 -13.57 -3.01
N ARG A 75 -8.87 -12.90 -3.89
CA ARG A 75 -9.05 -11.45 -3.86
C ARG A 75 -9.61 -10.95 -2.53
N ALA A 76 -10.66 -11.60 -2.03
CA ALA A 76 -11.25 -11.26 -0.75
C ALA A 76 -10.31 -11.53 0.44
N ASN A 77 -9.55 -12.63 0.38
CA ASN A 77 -8.56 -13.00 1.40
C ASN A 77 -7.44 -11.95 1.48
N VAL A 78 -6.82 -11.62 0.35
CA VAL A 78 -5.76 -10.61 0.28
C VAL A 78 -6.26 -9.25 0.75
N ALA A 79 -7.45 -8.81 0.29
CA ALA A 79 -8.05 -7.56 0.77
C ALA A 79 -8.24 -7.54 2.29
N SER A 80 -8.64 -8.67 2.88
CA SER A 80 -8.84 -8.81 4.32
C SER A 80 -7.52 -8.75 5.09
N ILE A 81 -6.47 -9.41 4.60
CA ILE A 81 -5.13 -9.36 5.20
C ILE A 81 -4.55 -7.95 5.10
N MET A 82 -4.64 -7.30 3.94
CA MET A 82 -4.18 -5.93 3.77
C MET A 82 -4.88 -4.99 4.75
N ALA A 83 -6.21 -5.11 4.87
CA ALA A 83 -7.01 -4.28 5.77
C ALA A 83 -6.71 -4.54 7.25
N ALA A 84 -6.46 -5.81 7.61
CA ALA A 84 -6.02 -6.17 8.95
C ALA A 84 -4.67 -5.54 9.25
N GLU A 85 -3.64 -5.90 8.49
CA GLU A 85 -2.24 -5.60 8.82
C GLU A 85 -1.77 -4.21 8.36
N ASN A 86 -2.71 -3.39 7.85
CA ASN A 86 -2.44 -2.07 7.27
C ASN A 86 -1.40 -2.10 6.12
N LEU A 87 -1.42 -3.17 5.32
CA LEU A 87 -0.47 -3.36 4.24
C LEU A 87 -0.88 -2.52 3.02
N GLY A 88 0.10 -1.83 2.46
CA GLY A 88 0.02 -1.19 1.16
C GLY A 88 0.76 -1.98 0.10
N PHE A 89 0.85 -1.36 -1.08
CA PHE A 89 1.48 -1.99 -2.24
C PHE A 89 2.98 -2.19 -2.10
N ARG A 90 3.63 -1.26 -1.40
CA ARG A 90 5.06 -1.36 -1.08
C ARG A 90 5.38 -2.60 -0.26
N ASP A 91 4.47 -3.02 0.62
CA ASP A 91 4.65 -4.18 1.48
C ASP A 91 4.57 -5.47 0.64
N ILE A 92 3.65 -5.53 -0.33
CA ILE A 92 3.57 -6.63 -1.31
C ILE A 92 4.90 -6.77 -2.07
N ILE A 93 5.43 -5.65 -2.56
CA ILE A 93 6.72 -5.62 -3.28
C ILE A 93 7.86 -6.06 -2.36
N LYS A 94 7.90 -5.57 -1.11
CA LYS A 94 8.88 -5.99 -0.11
C LYS A 94 8.83 -7.50 0.13
N TYR A 95 7.66 -8.09 0.35
CA TYR A 95 7.54 -9.54 0.53
C TYR A 95 7.98 -10.31 -0.72
N GLY A 96 7.63 -9.82 -1.92
CA GLY A 96 8.10 -10.40 -3.18
C GLY A 96 9.63 -10.43 -3.30
N ILE A 97 10.29 -9.33 -2.95
CA ILE A 97 11.77 -9.21 -2.95
C ILE A 97 12.38 -10.23 -1.97
N ILE A 98 11.86 -10.28 -0.74
CA ILE A 98 12.37 -11.18 0.30
C ILE A 98 12.21 -12.65 -0.12
N LEU A 99 11.05 -13.03 -0.67
CA LEU A 99 10.79 -14.40 -1.13
C LEU A 99 11.61 -14.80 -2.35
N MET A 100 12.09 -13.82 -3.12
CA MET A 100 13.04 -14.05 -4.21
C MET A 100 14.50 -14.13 -3.74
N GLY A 101 14.75 -14.08 -2.43
CA GLY A 101 16.10 -14.18 -1.86
C GLY A 101 16.90 -12.88 -1.90
N SER A 102 16.22 -11.74 -2.07
CA SER A 102 16.83 -10.41 -2.02
C SER A 102 16.37 -9.64 -0.78
N ALA A 103 17.05 -8.56 -0.43
CA ALA A 103 16.64 -7.68 0.67
C ALA A 103 16.50 -6.24 0.17
N ILE A 104 15.62 -5.48 0.83
CA ILE A 104 15.46 -4.04 0.61
C ILE A 104 15.85 -3.33 1.89
N ASP A 105 16.77 -2.37 1.80
CA ASP A 105 17.13 -1.55 2.95
C ASP A 105 16.02 -0.54 3.30
N SER A 106 16.02 -0.06 4.53
CA SER A 106 14.98 0.84 5.04
C SER A 106 14.88 2.16 4.25
N GLU A 107 16.00 2.69 3.74
CA GLU A 107 15.99 3.93 2.96
C GLU A 107 15.29 3.70 1.61
N SER A 108 15.67 2.63 0.91
CA SER A 108 15.05 2.21 -0.35
C SER A 108 13.56 1.90 -0.21
N PHE A 109 13.15 1.33 0.93
CA PHE A 109 11.74 1.05 1.22
C PHE A 109 10.95 2.33 1.51
N GLU A 110 11.47 3.26 2.32
CA GLU A 110 10.75 4.49 2.66
C GLU A 110 10.69 5.50 1.50
N ARG A 111 11.59 5.40 0.51
CA ARG A 111 11.49 6.15 -0.75
C ARG A 111 10.15 5.95 -1.46
N ALA A 112 9.48 4.81 -1.23
CA ALA A 112 8.15 4.54 -1.77
C ALA A 112 7.12 5.62 -1.39
N LEU A 113 7.25 6.25 -0.21
CA LEU A 113 6.31 7.28 0.28
C LEU A 113 6.50 8.63 -0.40
N CYS A 114 7.65 8.85 -1.04
CA CYS A 114 8.06 10.15 -1.55
C CYS A 114 8.07 10.21 -3.09
N ALA A 115 7.65 9.15 -3.76
CA ALA A 115 7.72 9.04 -5.21
C ALA A 115 6.52 8.28 -5.79
N PRO A 116 6.19 8.53 -7.07
CA PRO A 116 5.33 7.65 -7.84
C PRO A 116 5.77 6.19 -7.81
N LEU A 117 4.80 5.28 -7.91
CA LEU A 117 5.06 3.84 -7.88
C LEU A 117 6.09 3.45 -8.96
N LYS A 118 5.87 3.92 -10.19
CA LYS A 118 6.71 3.62 -11.35
C LYS A 118 8.17 3.99 -11.08
N SER A 119 8.40 5.24 -10.67
CA SER A 119 9.75 5.76 -10.39
C SER A 119 10.43 5.02 -9.24
N TRP A 120 9.67 4.66 -8.19
CA TRP A 120 10.21 3.87 -7.09
C TRP A 120 10.59 2.45 -7.55
N THR A 121 9.75 1.79 -8.36
CA THR A 121 10.05 0.44 -8.85
C THR A 121 11.18 0.39 -9.86
N GLU A 122 11.33 1.41 -10.70
CA GLU A 122 12.48 1.58 -11.60
C GLU A 122 13.77 1.74 -10.79
N TYR A 123 13.75 2.56 -9.74
CA TYR A 123 14.86 2.70 -8.80
C TYR A 123 15.24 1.37 -8.12
N LEU A 124 14.26 0.57 -7.70
CA LEU A 124 14.52 -0.75 -7.11
C LEU A 124 15.12 -1.72 -8.13
N ALA A 125 14.60 -1.73 -9.36
CA ALA A 125 15.14 -2.58 -10.42
C ALA A 125 16.59 -2.24 -10.75
N GLU A 126 16.95 -0.96 -10.75
CA GLU A 126 18.34 -0.50 -10.93
C GLU A 126 19.23 -0.85 -9.74
N THR A 127 18.75 -0.67 -8.51
CA THR A 127 19.55 -0.82 -7.28
C THR A 127 19.80 -2.28 -6.92
N LEU A 128 18.80 -3.15 -7.15
CA LEU A 128 18.84 -4.56 -6.76
C LEU A 128 19.25 -5.51 -7.90
N GLY A 129 19.68 -4.98 -9.06
CA GLY A 129 20.28 -5.77 -10.13
C GLY A 129 19.30 -6.36 -11.13
N ASP A 130 18.63 -5.49 -11.90
CA ASP A 130 17.70 -5.82 -12.99
C ASP A 130 16.61 -6.80 -12.52
N LEU A 131 15.93 -6.41 -11.44
CA LEU A 131 14.82 -7.14 -10.84
C LEU A 131 13.61 -7.16 -11.79
N ASP A 132 13.02 -8.32 -12.02
CA ASP A 132 11.72 -8.40 -12.71
C ASP A 132 10.61 -7.99 -11.73
N ILE A 133 10.21 -6.72 -11.80
CA ILE A 133 9.20 -6.16 -10.90
C ILE A 133 7.86 -6.88 -11.06
N GLY A 134 7.51 -7.34 -12.28
CA GLY A 134 6.29 -8.10 -12.50
C GLY A 134 6.29 -9.43 -11.76
N ALA A 135 7.44 -10.13 -11.74
CA ALA A 135 7.62 -11.36 -11.00
C ALA A 135 7.57 -11.14 -9.48
N VAL A 136 8.31 -10.13 -8.97
CA VAL A 136 8.29 -9.73 -7.55
C VAL A 136 6.88 -9.49 -7.05
N CYS A 137 6.14 -8.69 -7.81
CA CYS A 137 4.76 -8.36 -7.55
C CYS A 137 3.89 -9.63 -7.46
N SER A 138 4.02 -10.52 -8.45
CA SER A 138 3.27 -11.77 -8.51
C SER A 138 3.59 -12.70 -7.32
N VAL A 139 4.86 -12.82 -6.96
CA VAL A 139 5.32 -13.63 -5.81
C VAL A 139 4.77 -13.06 -4.50
N GLY A 140 4.87 -11.75 -4.30
CA GLY A 140 4.33 -11.08 -3.10
C GLY A 140 2.81 -11.25 -2.95
N MET A 141 2.05 -11.12 -4.05
CA MET A 141 0.60 -11.34 -4.03
C MET A 141 0.23 -12.80 -3.75
N ARG A 142 0.90 -13.74 -4.43
CA ARG A 142 0.67 -15.18 -4.23
C ARG A 142 0.98 -15.59 -2.78
N PHE A 143 2.02 -15.01 -2.20
CA PHE A 143 2.33 -15.20 -0.79
C PHE A 143 1.19 -14.74 0.11
N LEU A 144 0.72 -13.50 -0.02
CA LEU A 144 -0.42 -13.02 0.77
C LEU A 144 -1.67 -13.86 0.55
N ALA A 145 -1.94 -14.27 -0.69
CA ALA A 145 -3.08 -15.13 -1.01
C ALA A 145 -2.98 -16.51 -0.33
N SER A 146 -1.76 -17.00 -0.10
CA SER A 146 -1.50 -18.29 0.57
C SER A 146 -1.63 -18.21 2.09
N LEU A 147 -1.57 -17.01 2.68
CA LEU A 147 -1.79 -16.82 4.11
C LEU A 147 -3.26 -17.04 4.45
N GLN A 148 -3.51 -17.62 5.61
CA GLN A 148 -4.86 -17.73 6.12
C GLN A 148 -5.34 -16.34 6.55
N GLY A 149 -6.28 -15.75 5.83
CA GLY A 149 -6.87 -14.48 6.24
C GLY A 149 -7.49 -14.55 7.64
N PRO A 150 -7.69 -13.39 8.26
CA PRO A 150 -8.12 -13.36 9.64
C PRO A 150 -9.54 -13.95 9.79
N ALA A 151 -9.78 -14.65 10.89
CA ALA A 151 -11.06 -15.32 11.15
C ALA A 151 -12.20 -14.32 11.44
N ASP A 152 -11.85 -13.12 11.90
CA ASP A 152 -12.77 -12.05 12.22
C ASP A 152 -13.03 -11.12 11.02
N ASP A 153 -14.11 -10.34 11.13
CA ASP A 153 -14.45 -9.29 10.16
C ASP A 153 -13.29 -8.27 10.05
N PRO A 154 -12.78 -7.95 8.84
CA PRO A 154 -11.74 -6.93 8.61
C PRO A 154 -12.01 -5.60 9.31
N PHE A 155 -13.29 -5.22 9.47
CA PHE A 155 -13.70 -4.01 10.16
C PHE A 155 -13.46 -4.05 11.68
N LYS A 156 -13.49 -5.23 12.30
CA LYS A 156 -13.11 -5.43 13.70
C LYS A 156 -11.60 -5.43 13.88
N ILE A 157 -10.87 -5.98 12.91
CA ILE A 157 -9.43 -6.18 12.97
C ILE A 157 -8.67 -4.87 12.74
N SER A 158 -9.10 -4.01 11.82
CA SER A 158 -8.52 -2.67 11.67
C SER A 158 -8.60 -1.84 12.96
N ARG A 159 -9.70 -1.96 13.73
CA ARG A 159 -9.80 -1.35 15.07
C ARG A 159 -8.84 -1.98 16.09
N SER A 160 -8.50 -3.27 15.91
CA SER A 160 -7.57 -4.01 16.75
C SER A 160 -6.11 -3.68 16.42
N LEU A 161 -5.71 -3.60 15.14
CA LEU A 161 -4.33 -3.22 14.78
C LEU A 161 -3.99 -1.76 15.10
N THR A 162 -4.98 -0.85 15.06
CA THR A 162 -4.80 0.51 15.60
C THR A 162 -4.38 0.46 17.08
N ARG A 163 -4.84 -0.56 17.81
CA ARG A 163 -4.50 -0.80 19.22
C ARG A 163 -3.14 -1.50 19.38
N THR A 164 -2.81 -2.47 18.51
CA THR A 164 -1.55 -3.24 18.60
C THR A 164 -0.33 -2.46 18.11
N ARG A 165 -0.44 -1.66 17.04
CA ARG A 165 0.67 -0.83 16.54
C ARG A 165 1.06 0.28 17.52
N GLN A 166 0.09 0.79 18.29
CA GLN A 166 0.34 1.67 19.43
C GLN A 166 1.11 1.01 20.58
N LEU A 167 1.07 -0.32 20.69
CA LEU A 167 1.75 -1.06 21.76
C LEU A 167 3.14 -1.54 21.34
N LEU A 168 3.41 -1.65 20.03
CA LEU A 168 4.67 -2.15 19.47
C LEU A 168 5.69 -1.04 19.14
N ASP A 169 5.28 0.24 19.11
CA ASP A 169 6.21 1.38 19.11
C ASP A 169 6.53 1.78 20.57
N PRO A 170 7.67 1.38 21.17
CA PRO A 170 8.10 1.95 22.43
C PRO A 170 8.45 3.44 22.24
N PRO A 171 8.29 4.28 23.28
CA PRO A 171 8.53 5.72 23.18
C PRO A 171 10.04 5.99 23.14
N VAL A 172 10.67 5.84 21.98
CA VAL A 172 12.04 6.34 21.78
C VAL A 172 11.93 7.83 21.43
N HIS A 173 11.92 8.67 22.47
CA HIS A 173 12.27 10.09 22.45
C HIS A 173 11.62 11.00 21.37
N SER A 174 10.47 10.64 20.81
CA SER A 174 9.62 11.57 20.07
C SER A 174 8.64 12.22 21.04
N THR A 175 8.77 13.53 21.26
CA THR A 175 7.84 14.36 22.04
C THR A 175 6.45 14.51 21.39
N PHE A 176 6.20 13.82 20.27
CA PHE A 176 4.93 13.87 19.54
C PHE A 176 4.29 12.48 19.50
N PRO A 177 2.99 12.34 19.84
CA PRO A 177 2.24 11.13 19.57
C PRO A 177 2.28 10.84 18.07
N THR A 178 2.82 9.70 17.66
CA THR A 178 2.69 9.21 16.28
C THR A 178 1.22 8.87 16.05
N THR A 179 0.49 9.78 15.43
CA THR A 179 -0.93 9.52 15.11
C THR A 179 -0.99 8.36 14.13
N PRO A 180 -1.75 7.29 14.41
CA PRO A 180 -1.83 6.15 13.50
C PRO A 180 -2.54 6.55 12.20
N TRP A 181 -2.12 5.93 11.08
CA TRP A 181 -2.71 6.16 9.77
C TRP A 181 -2.87 4.84 9.02
N LEU A 182 -3.86 4.78 8.12
CA LEU A 182 -4.07 3.71 7.16
C LEU A 182 -3.44 4.06 5.82
N THR A 183 -2.84 3.04 5.19
CA THR A 183 -2.56 3.05 3.77
C THR A 183 -3.89 3.11 2.97
N PHE A 184 -3.80 3.43 1.68
CA PHE A 184 -4.99 3.61 0.84
C PHE A 184 -5.89 2.37 0.78
N ALA A 185 -5.31 1.18 0.57
CA ALA A 185 -6.07 -0.06 0.36
C ALA A 185 -6.93 -0.48 1.58
N PRO A 186 -6.41 -0.53 2.83
CA PRO A 186 -7.19 -0.75 4.04
C PRO A 186 -8.35 0.24 4.22
N ALA A 187 -8.09 1.53 3.97
CA ALA A 187 -9.09 2.57 4.08
C ALA A 187 -10.22 2.39 3.04
N CYS A 188 -9.87 1.98 1.82
CA CYS A 188 -10.84 1.60 0.78
C CYS A 188 -11.68 0.38 1.17
N VAL A 189 -11.07 -0.65 1.77
CA VAL A 189 -11.80 -1.85 2.26
C VAL A 189 -12.85 -1.46 3.30
N ILE A 190 -12.52 -0.55 4.22
CA ILE A 190 -13.46 -0.05 5.23
C ILE A 190 -14.64 0.69 4.58
N ASN A 191 -14.36 1.59 3.63
CA ASN A 191 -15.42 2.32 2.93
C ASN A 191 -16.28 1.38 2.07
N ALA A 192 -15.68 0.38 1.43
CA ALA A 192 -16.40 -0.61 0.64
C ALA A 192 -17.36 -1.44 1.50
N HIS A 193 -16.98 -1.81 2.72
CA HIS A 193 -17.87 -2.47 3.67
C HIS A 193 -19.13 -1.62 3.95
N LEU A 194 -18.97 -0.31 4.17
CA LEU A 194 -20.10 0.61 4.35
C LEU A 194 -21.00 0.71 3.11
N LEU A 195 -20.40 0.59 1.93
CA LEU A 195 -21.11 0.59 0.65
C LEU A 195 -21.71 -0.79 0.29
N SER A 196 -21.53 -1.81 1.14
CA SER A 196 -21.90 -3.20 0.85
C SER A 196 -21.28 -3.73 -0.44
N ILE A 197 -20.06 -3.29 -0.76
CA ILE A 197 -19.28 -3.77 -1.89
C ILE A 197 -18.53 -5.04 -1.45
N PRO A 198 -18.67 -6.17 -2.18
CA PRO A 198 -17.88 -7.37 -1.91
C PRO A 198 -16.38 -7.09 -2.00
N LEU A 199 -15.58 -7.63 -1.06
CA LEU A 199 -14.13 -7.37 -1.03
C LEU A 199 -13.40 -7.82 -2.31
N ALA A 200 -13.84 -8.95 -2.88
CA ALA A 200 -13.31 -9.44 -4.14
C ALA A 200 -13.46 -8.42 -5.28
N ASP A 201 -14.53 -7.63 -5.26
CA ASP A 201 -14.84 -6.65 -6.29
C ASP A 201 -13.96 -5.40 -6.21
N ILE A 202 -13.41 -5.09 -5.03
CA ILE A 202 -12.44 -4.00 -4.83
C ILE A 202 -11.10 -4.34 -5.48
N MET A 203 -10.70 -5.61 -5.36
CA MET A 203 -9.44 -6.15 -5.89
C MET A 203 -9.61 -6.73 -7.30
N ASN A 204 -10.68 -6.38 -8.01
CA ASN A 204 -10.91 -6.85 -9.38
C ASN A 204 -10.92 -5.64 -10.34
N PRO A 205 -9.93 -5.55 -11.25
CA PRO A 205 -9.76 -4.38 -12.12
C PRO A 205 -10.86 -4.26 -13.17
N ASN A 206 -11.58 -5.36 -13.43
CA ASN A 206 -12.65 -5.42 -14.42
C ASN A 206 -14.01 -5.02 -13.84
N THR A 207 -14.11 -4.83 -12.52
CA THR A 207 -15.39 -4.54 -11.89
C THR A 207 -15.77 -3.08 -12.05
N ARG A 208 -16.95 -2.85 -12.61
CA ARG A 208 -17.58 -1.53 -12.72
C ARG A 208 -18.49 -1.24 -11.53
N SER A 209 -18.62 0.03 -11.19
CA SER A 209 -19.56 0.48 -10.17
C SER A 209 -21.00 0.12 -10.57
N SER A 210 -21.79 -0.32 -9.58
CA SER A 210 -23.21 -0.55 -9.77
C SER A 210 -24.02 0.75 -9.72
N PHE A 211 -23.49 1.86 -9.20
CA PHE A 211 -24.26 3.11 -9.04
C PHE A 211 -24.83 3.65 -10.34
N SER A 212 -24.13 3.47 -11.45
CA SER A 212 -24.64 3.83 -12.79
C SER A 212 -25.87 3.01 -13.24
N CYS A 213 -26.20 1.93 -12.51
CA CYS A 213 -27.21 0.94 -12.85
C CYS A 213 -28.31 0.76 -11.78
N VAL A 214 -28.20 1.36 -10.57
CA VAL A 214 -29.21 1.21 -9.50
C VAL A 214 -30.01 2.49 -9.28
N SER A 215 -31.34 2.37 -9.25
CA SER A 215 -32.27 3.50 -9.09
C SER A 215 -32.69 3.79 -7.64
N SER A 216 -31.96 3.31 -6.62
CA SER A 216 -32.37 3.48 -5.21
C SER A 216 -31.33 4.18 -4.35
N PRO A 217 -31.74 5.16 -3.51
CA PRO A 217 -30.82 5.88 -2.65
C PRO A 217 -30.47 5.01 -1.44
N VAL A 218 -29.23 4.53 -1.39
CA VAL A 218 -28.65 4.06 -0.13
C VAL A 218 -28.40 5.30 0.74
N VAL A 219 -28.93 5.32 1.97
CA VAL A 219 -28.60 6.36 2.95
C VAL A 219 -27.15 6.15 3.40
N LEU A 220 -26.23 6.83 2.72
CA LEU A 220 -24.80 6.74 2.97
C LEU A 220 -24.32 7.90 3.84
N ALA A 221 -23.15 7.75 4.47
CA ALA A 221 -22.42 8.90 5.01
C ALA A 221 -22.34 9.99 3.92
N SER A 222 -22.51 11.26 4.30
CA SER A 222 -22.66 12.36 3.34
C SER A 222 -21.53 12.45 2.31
N SER A 223 -20.31 12.07 2.70
CA SER A 223 -19.10 12.03 1.88
C SER A 223 -19.03 10.87 0.89
N LEU A 224 -19.71 9.75 1.15
CA LEU A 224 -19.73 8.57 0.28
C LEU A 224 -20.98 8.51 -0.63
N SER A 225 -21.98 9.36 -0.37
CA SER A 225 -23.17 9.47 -1.22
C SER A 225 -22.78 9.65 -2.70
N PRO A 226 -23.38 8.89 -3.63
CA PRO A 226 -22.96 8.91 -5.03
C PRO A 226 -23.14 10.30 -5.65
N THR A 227 -22.18 10.72 -6.46
CA THR A 227 -22.31 11.93 -7.28
C THR A 227 -23.14 11.67 -8.53
N TRP A 228 -23.55 12.74 -9.21
CA TRP A 228 -24.26 12.63 -10.48
C TRP A 228 -23.46 11.84 -11.52
N GLU A 229 -22.15 12.08 -11.60
CA GLU A 229 -21.25 11.38 -12.51
C GLU A 229 -21.19 9.88 -12.19
N GLN A 230 -21.17 9.50 -10.91
CA GLN A 230 -21.22 8.09 -10.51
C GLN A 230 -22.53 7.40 -10.90
N LEU A 231 -23.64 8.14 -10.93
CA LEU A 231 -24.95 7.64 -11.32
C LEU A 231 -25.15 7.57 -12.84
N THR A 232 -24.34 8.27 -13.63
CA THR A 232 -24.59 8.43 -15.08
C THR A 232 -23.47 7.90 -15.98
N ILE A 233 -22.27 7.73 -15.45
CA ILE A 233 -21.09 7.34 -16.22
C ILE A 233 -20.54 6.02 -15.64
N PRO A 234 -20.38 4.95 -16.45
CA PRO A 234 -19.74 3.71 -16.00
C PRO A 234 -18.30 3.98 -15.53
N HIS A 235 -17.89 3.50 -14.36
CA HIS A 235 -16.56 3.80 -13.83
C HIS A 235 -16.00 2.65 -12.98
N TYR A 236 -14.71 2.71 -12.64
CA TYR A 236 -14.04 1.69 -11.83
C TYR A 236 -14.56 1.70 -10.39
N ARG A 237 -14.85 0.51 -9.84
CA ARG A 237 -15.56 0.40 -8.55
C ARG A 237 -14.82 1.00 -7.36
N TYR A 238 -13.48 0.96 -7.34
CA TYR A 238 -12.73 1.54 -6.22
C TYR A 238 -12.97 3.06 -6.07
N ILE A 239 -13.36 3.77 -7.13
CA ILE A 239 -13.67 5.20 -7.09
C ILE A 239 -14.83 5.48 -6.12
N ASP A 240 -15.77 4.55 -5.97
CA ASP A 240 -16.90 4.68 -5.04
C ASP A 240 -16.45 4.82 -3.59
N THR A 241 -15.30 4.21 -3.26
CA THR A 241 -14.73 4.18 -1.92
C THR A 241 -14.00 5.47 -1.52
N LEU A 242 -13.80 6.41 -2.46
CA LEU A 242 -13.12 7.68 -2.19
C LEU A 242 -14.08 8.65 -1.46
N PRO A 243 -13.68 9.24 -0.32
CA PRO A 243 -14.58 10.07 0.51
C PRO A 243 -14.71 11.52 0.02
N TRP A 244 -14.26 11.81 -1.20
CA TRP A 244 -14.22 13.16 -1.75
C TRP A 244 -15.13 13.25 -2.98
N PRO A 245 -16.38 13.72 -2.84
CA PRO A 245 -17.32 13.83 -3.95
C PRO A 245 -16.74 14.56 -5.16
N SER A 246 -16.08 15.71 -4.94
CA SER A 246 -15.51 16.51 -6.04
C SER A 246 -14.35 15.81 -6.76
N VAL A 247 -13.51 15.06 -6.03
CA VAL A 247 -12.45 14.23 -6.62
C VAL A 247 -13.04 13.10 -7.44
N ARG A 248 -14.07 12.39 -6.94
CA ARG A 248 -14.74 11.32 -7.68
C ARG A 248 -15.33 11.83 -9.00
N SER A 249 -16.08 12.94 -8.96
CA SER A 249 -16.64 13.56 -10.17
C SER A 249 -15.55 13.94 -11.18
N ARG A 250 -14.49 14.63 -10.74
CA ARG A 250 -13.38 15.01 -11.64
C ARG A 250 -12.66 13.80 -12.22
N LEU A 251 -12.38 12.79 -11.40
CA LEU A 251 -11.74 11.55 -11.83
C LEU A 251 -12.55 10.85 -12.92
N ILE A 252 -13.86 10.68 -12.69
CA ILE A 252 -14.75 10.03 -13.66
C ILE A 252 -14.80 10.82 -14.97
N ILE A 253 -14.97 12.14 -14.90
CA ILE A 253 -15.00 13.02 -16.09
C ILE A 253 -13.68 12.94 -16.83
N SER A 254 -12.54 13.10 -16.15
CA SER A 254 -11.21 13.10 -16.77
C SER A 254 -10.86 11.76 -17.43
N LEU A 255 -11.32 10.65 -16.86
CA LEU A 255 -11.17 9.31 -17.46
C LEU A 255 -12.06 9.10 -18.70
N HIS A 256 -13.22 9.75 -18.77
CA HIS A 256 -14.20 9.60 -19.86
C HIS A 256 -14.10 10.68 -20.94
N SER A 257 -13.27 11.70 -20.75
CA SER A 257 -12.94 12.66 -21.80
C SER A 257 -12.39 11.95 -23.03
N ASN A 258 -12.57 12.55 -24.21
CA ASN A 258 -12.02 12.05 -25.47
C ASN A 258 -11.14 13.12 -26.13
N PRO A 259 -9.79 12.98 -26.11
CA PRO A 259 -9.04 11.88 -25.48
C PRO A 259 -9.08 11.94 -23.93
N PRO A 260 -8.82 10.82 -23.23
CA PRO A 260 -8.71 10.82 -21.77
C PRO A 260 -7.66 11.82 -21.28
N MET A 261 -7.98 12.55 -20.22
CA MET A 261 -7.08 13.60 -19.69
C MET A 261 -6.03 13.05 -18.73
N ILE A 262 -6.26 11.86 -18.18
CA ILE A 262 -5.38 11.15 -17.25
C ILE A 262 -5.31 9.68 -17.61
N ASP A 263 -4.20 9.04 -17.25
CA ASP A 263 -4.05 7.60 -17.34
C ASP A 263 -4.60 6.93 -16.07
N HIS A 264 -5.54 6.00 -16.24
CA HIS A 264 -6.14 5.26 -15.12
C HIS A 264 -5.10 4.44 -14.35
N GLY A 265 -4.24 3.72 -15.06
CA GLY A 265 -3.26 2.82 -14.46
C GLY A 265 -2.25 3.59 -13.62
N GLU A 266 -1.70 4.69 -14.15
CA GLU A 266 -0.78 5.55 -13.41
C GLU A 266 -1.44 6.17 -12.16
N PHE A 267 -2.70 6.62 -12.26
CA PHE A 267 -3.41 7.19 -11.12
C PHE A 267 -3.68 6.15 -10.03
N ALA A 268 -4.16 4.96 -10.42
CA ALA A 268 -4.41 3.87 -9.49
C ALA A 268 -3.11 3.41 -8.80
N ASN A 269 -2.03 3.26 -9.57
CA ASN A 269 -0.68 2.94 -9.09
C ASN A 269 -0.21 3.90 -7.99
N ASP A 270 -0.34 5.20 -8.24
CA ASP A 270 0.13 6.21 -7.31
C ASP A 270 -0.77 6.30 -6.06
N LEU A 271 -2.08 6.01 -6.18
CA LEU A 271 -2.97 5.89 -5.02
C LEU A 271 -2.56 4.73 -4.11
N VAL A 272 -2.35 3.54 -4.67
CA VAL A 272 -2.00 2.34 -3.89
C VAL A 272 -0.58 2.40 -3.33
N ASN A 273 0.29 3.23 -3.93
CA ASN A 273 1.60 3.57 -3.40
C ASN A 273 1.57 4.73 -2.40
N ASN A 274 0.47 4.87 -1.64
CA ASN A 274 0.31 5.85 -0.56
C ASN A 274 0.45 7.32 -1.00
N GLY A 275 0.07 7.65 -2.24
CA GLY A 275 -0.13 9.05 -2.64
C GLY A 275 -1.15 9.80 -1.77
N VAL A 276 -1.99 9.05 -1.06
CA VAL A 276 -2.85 9.52 0.02
C VAL A 276 -2.76 8.59 1.23
N ARG A 277 -2.95 9.12 2.43
CA ARG A 277 -3.05 8.35 3.69
C ARG A 277 -4.24 8.80 4.51
N CYS A 278 -4.84 7.89 5.29
CA CYS A 278 -5.97 8.20 6.17
C CYS A 278 -5.55 8.17 7.62
N TRP A 279 -5.53 9.31 8.29
CA TRP A 279 -5.39 9.42 9.75
C TRP A 279 -6.54 8.73 10.46
N ILE A 280 -6.22 8.00 11.53
CA ILE A 280 -7.21 7.40 12.43
C ILE A 280 -6.99 7.98 13.83
N SER A 281 -8.10 8.24 14.51
CA SER A 281 -8.07 8.60 15.92
C SER A 281 -7.64 7.44 16.80
N SER A 282 -6.90 7.73 17.86
CA SER A 282 -6.59 6.78 18.92
C SER A 282 -7.87 6.23 19.58
N PRO A 283 -7.85 4.99 20.10
CA PRO A 283 -8.94 4.46 20.92
C PRO A 283 -9.24 5.40 22.10
N GLY A 284 -10.47 5.92 22.18
CA GLY A 284 -10.90 6.88 23.20
C GLY A 284 -11.26 8.27 22.69
N SER A 285 -10.93 8.59 21.43
CA SER A 285 -11.50 9.76 20.75
C SER A 285 -13.01 9.59 20.50
N TRP A 286 -13.72 10.72 20.32
CA TRP A 286 -15.16 10.75 20.07
C TRP A 286 -15.59 9.73 18.99
N PRO A 287 -16.63 8.90 19.23
CA PRO A 287 -17.12 7.95 18.24
C PRO A 287 -17.45 8.67 16.93
N GLY A 288 -16.78 8.27 15.84
CA GLY A 288 -16.99 8.85 14.51
C GLY A 288 -16.18 10.11 14.19
N ALA A 289 -15.24 10.54 15.04
CA ALA A 289 -14.41 11.71 14.73
C ALA A 289 -13.48 11.45 13.54
N ASP A 290 -12.73 10.35 13.52
CA ASP A 290 -11.77 10.09 12.45
C ASP A 290 -11.96 8.71 11.84
N ALA A 291 -12.52 8.69 10.63
CA ALA A 291 -12.88 7.47 9.93
C ALA A 291 -12.61 7.60 8.44
N PRO A 292 -12.31 6.50 7.71
CA PRO A 292 -11.96 6.53 6.29
C PRO A 292 -13.02 7.15 5.38
N TRP A 293 -14.28 7.16 5.79
CA TRP A 293 -15.34 7.81 5.02
C TRP A 293 -15.36 9.33 5.20
N HIS A 294 -14.65 9.91 6.18
CA HIS A 294 -14.59 11.36 6.36
C HIS A 294 -13.41 11.96 5.59
N ALA A 295 -13.69 12.83 4.63
CA ALA A 295 -12.69 13.52 3.80
C ALA A 295 -11.55 14.20 4.59
N ARG A 296 -11.85 14.74 5.79
CA ARG A 296 -10.90 15.42 6.68
C ARG A 296 -9.84 14.52 7.29
N CYS A 297 -10.07 13.22 7.29
CA CYS A 297 -9.14 12.24 7.86
C CYS A 297 -8.02 11.91 6.87
N TRP A 298 -8.10 12.38 5.63
CA TRP A 298 -7.13 12.04 4.62
C TRP A 298 -6.15 13.17 4.37
N GLU A 299 -4.91 12.78 4.13
CA GLU A 299 -3.84 13.66 3.70
C GLU A 299 -3.34 13.20 2.33
N VAL A 300 -3.10 14.17 1.47
CA VAL A 300 -2.57 13.97 0.12
C VAL A 300 -1.08 14.31 0.15
N MET A 301 -0.23 13.41 -0.32
CA MET A 301 1.20 13.65 -0.36
C MET A 301 1.54 14.76 -1.36
N PRO A 302 2.53 15.64 -1.07
CA PRO A 302 2.86 16.75 -1.97
C PRO A 302 3.17 16.31 -3.40
N TRP A 303 4.00 15.28 -3.58
CA TRP A 303 4.35 14.74 -4.90
C TRP A 303 3.13 14.25 -5.69
N PHE A 304 2.14 13.69 -4.97
CA PHE A 304 0.91 13.16 -5.57
C PHE A 304 -0.03 14.30 -5.96
N SER A 305 -0.19 15.29 -5.08
CA SER A 305 -0.99 16.49 -5.37
C SER A 305 -0.45 17.25 -6.59
N ASP A 306 0.87 17.40 -6.70
CA ASP A 306 1.50 18.09 -7.82
C ASP A 306 1.25 17.36 -9.15
N ARG A 307 1.43 16.04 -9.16
CA ARG A 307 1.19 15.21 -10.35
C ARG A 307 -0.29 15.17 -10.74
N TRP A 308 -1.17 14.99 -9.77
CA TRP A 308 -2.61 14.81 -9.97
C TRP A 308 -3.41 16.09 -9.69
N ARG A 309 -2.79 17.26 -9.87
CA ARG A 309 -3.38 18.58 -9.60
C ARG A 309 -4.71 18.84 -10.28
N LEU A 310 -4.97 18.23 -11.44
CA LEU A 310 -6.26 18.33 -12.13
C LEU A 310 -7.39 17.67 -11.34
N ILE A 311 -7.07 16.61 -10.62
CA ILE A 311 -8.00 15.82 -9.81
C ILE A 311 -8.08 16.36 -8.38
N PHE A 312 -6.94 16.79 -7.81
CA PHE A 312 -6.80 17.21 -6.42
C PHE A 312 -6.67 18.73 -6.21
N GLN A 313 -7.17 19.56 -7.14
CA GLN A 313 -7.12 21.04 -7.04
C GLN A 313 -7.40 21.55 -5.63
N SER A 314 -6.38 22.17 -5.00
CA SER A 314 -6.23 22.96 -3.74
C SER A 314 -7.24 22.87 -2.57
N TYR A 315 -8.35 22.15 -2.66
CA TYR A 315 -9.38 21.98 -1.65
C TYR A 315 -9.02 20.97 -0.55
N ILE A 316 -7.96 20.17 -0.72
CA ILE A 316 -7.53 19.16 0.28
C ILE A 316 -6.35 19.65 1.14
N ILE A 317 -5.96 20.92 1.01
CA ILE A 317 -4.99 21.53 1.93
C ILE A 317 -5.71 22.04 3.21
N ASP A 318 -7.00 22.37 3.12
CA ASP A 318 -7.77 22.97 4.24
C ASP A 318 -8.35 21.95 5.24
N ALA A 319 -8.27 20.65 4.96
CA ALA A 319 -9.06 19.65 5.69
C ALA A 319 -8.37 19.10 6.95
N ASN A 320 -7.10 19.40 7.19
CA ASN A 320 -6.41 18.93 8.39
C ASN A 320 -6.11 20.10 9.36
N PRO A 321 -6.88 20.25 10.46
CA PRO A 321 -6.60 21.25 11.49
C PRO A 321 -5.26 21.03 12.20
N LEU A 322 -4.58 19.89 12.04
CA LEU A 322 -3.23 19.66 12.61
C LEU A 322 -2.15 20.50 11.91
N TYR A 323 -2.30 20.84 10.62
CA TYR A 323 -1.40 21.82 9.98
C TYR A 323 -1.55 23.23 10.56
N ARG A 324 -2.71 23.54 11.16
CA ARG A 324 -2.97 24.85 11.78
C ARG A 324 -2.18 25.07 13.08
N TYR A 325 -1.55 24.03 13.64
CA TYR A 325 -0.75 24.10 14.87
C TYR A 325 0.77 24.02 14.66
N GLN A 326 1.23 23.82 13.42
CA GLN A 326 2.68 23.78 13.13
C GLN A 326 3.23 25.11 12.57
N GLU A 327 2.36 26.07 12.22
CA GLU A 327 2.76 27.38 11.69
C GLU A 327 2.40 28.58 12.61
N SER A 328 2.06 28.33 13.89
CA SER A 328 1.75 29.40 14.87
C SER A 328 2.79 29.55 15.97
#